data_AF-A0A960JII0-F1
#
_entry.id   AF-A0A960JII0-F1
#
_cell.length_a   1.000
_cell.length_b   1.000
_cell.length_c   1.000
_cell.angle_alpha   90.00
_cell.angle_beta   90.00
_cell.angle_gamma   90.00
#
_symmetry.space_group_name_H-M   'P 1'
#
loop_
_entity.id
_entity.type
_entity.pdbx_description
1 polymer ?
#
loop_
_entity_poly.entity_id
_entity_poly.type
_entity_poly.pdbx_seq_one_letter_code
_entity_poly.pdbx_strand_id
1 'polypeptide(L)'
;MKNYLSFIIIVLLCVFLSQSAEAKTSEIKWDKWGVPHIEGRTESDVYYGFGWAQMRSHGNVILKMYARSRGRSAEYWGGAGNLQKDLVSRKLDVPARARQWFEAQSPEMKQNINSFIAGMNDYCQRNPDQIDPENKVVLPVTSIDPLAQLQISYHLMVGAFALQPQAAQWRSAGSNAWAISPKKSVSGNAMLLMQPHPPWADEYLF
;
A
#
# COMPACT_ATOMS: atom_id res chain seq x y z
N MET A 1 6.14 -44.01 -38.58
CA MET A 1 7.06 -43.31 -37.64
C MET A 1 7.30 -41.85 -37.99
N LYS A 2 7.60 -41.47 -39.25
CA LYS A 2 7.85 -40.05 -39.63
C LYS A 2 6.69 -39.09 -39.30
N ASN A 3 5.43 -39.52 -39.45
CA ASN A 3 4.27 -38.65 -39.22
C ASN A 3 3.99 -38.35 -37.73
N TYR A 4 4.43 -39.21 -36.82
CA TYR A 4 4.28 -38.99 -35.37
C TYR A 4 5.32 -38.00 -34.85
N LEU A 5 6.52 -38.00 -35.44
CA LEU A 5 7.60 -37.07 -35.05
C LEU A 5 7.26 -35.62 -35.44
N SER A 6 6.69 -35.41 -36.63
CA SER A 6 6.23 -34.09 -37.06
C SER A 6 5.08 -33.55 -36.21
N PHE A 7 4.16 -34.42 -35.75
CA PHE A 7 3.06 -34.02 -34.87
C PHE A 7 3.56 -33.62 -33.47
N ILE A 8 4.53 -34.36 -32.91
CA ILE A 8 5.15 -34.04 -31.62
C ILE A 8 5.94 -32.71 -31.70
N ILE A 9 6.65 -32.45 -32.80
CA ILE A 9 7.39 -31.20 -33.00
C ILE A 9 6.43 -30.01 -33.13
N ILE A 10 5.30 -30.15 -33.82
CA ILE A 10 4.28 -29.09 -33.93
C ILE A 10 3.62 -28.82 -32.58
N VAL A 11 3.29 -29.86 -31.80
CA VAL A 11 2.73 -29.70 -30.45
C VAL A 11 3.74 -29.02 -29.51
N LEU A 12 5.02 -29.41 -29.56
CA LEU A 12 6.09 -28.74 -28.79
C LEU A 12 6.29 -27.29 -29.25
N LEU A 13 6.27 -26.99 -30.56
CA LEU A 13 6.33 -25.61 -31.06
C LEU A 13 5.12 -24.77 -30.61
N CYS A 14 3.92 -25.35 -30.58
CA CYS A 14 2.74 -24.66 -30.07
C CYS A 14 2.82 -24.41 -28.55
N VAL A 15 3.40 -25.32 -27.77
CA VAL A 15 3.65 -25.12 -26.33
C VAL A 15 4.71 -24.05 -26.07
N PHE A 16 5.76 -23.99 -26.90
CA PHE A 16 6.79 -22.93 -26.83
C PHE A 16 6.29 -21.56 -27.33
N LEU A 17 5.40 -21.52 -28.33
CA LEU A 17 4.77 -20.28 -28.82
C LEU A 17 3.59 -19.82 -27.93
N SER A 18 3.08 -20.71 -27.08
CA SER A 18 2.10 -20.39 -26.03
C SER A 18 2.77 -19.92 -24.74
N GLN A 19 4.07 -19.62 -24.77
CA GLN A 19 4.68 -18.70 -23.82
C GLN A 19 4.07 -17.32 -24.13
N SER A 20 2.84 -17.13 -23.65
CA SER A 20 2.11 -15.89 -23.72
C SER A 20 3.09 -14.80 -23.31
N ALA A 21 3.33 -13.82 -24.17
CA ALA A 21 3.89 -12.57 -23.72
C ALA A 21 3.08 -12.19 -22.49
N GLU A 22 3.70 -12.25 -21.31
CA GLU A 22 3.04 -11.97 -20.05
C GLU A 22 2.53 -10.55 -20.20
N ALA A 23 1.23 -10.42 -20.49
CA ALA A 23 0.65 -9.13 -20.79
C ALA A 23 0.85 -8.32 -19.53
N LYS A 24 1.73 -7.31 -19.58
CA LYS A 24 2.03 -6.46 -18.43
C LYS A 24 0.69 -6.03 -17.84
N THR A 25 0.40 -6.52 -16.64
CA THR A 25 -0.87 -6.30 -15.95
C THR A 25 -1.09 -4.80 -15.77
N SER A 26 -0.02 -4.05 -15.47
CA SER A 26 -0.02 -2.59 -15.42
C SER A 26 1.22 -1.97 -16.10
N GLU A 27 1.05 -0.77 -16.64
CA GLU A 27 2.14 0.10 -17.07
C GLU A 27 2.33 1.24 -16.04
N ILE A 28 3.56 1.46 -15.59
CA ILE A 28 3.90 2.56 -14.68
C ILE A 28 4.93 3.46 -15.34
N LYS A 29 4.52 4.68 -15.70
CA LYS A 29 5.38 5.73 -16.25
C LYS A 29 5.82 6.64 -15.11
N TRP A 30 7.10 6.71 -14.85
CA TRP A 30 7.66 7.55 -13.79
C TRP A 30 8.15 8.86 -14.38
N ASP A 31 7.70 9.97 -13.82
CA ASP A 31 8.23 11.28 -14.22
C ASP A 31 9.63 11.53 -13.62
N LYS A 32 10.23 12.68 -13.95
CA LYS A 32 11.56 13.06 -13.48
C LYS A 32 11.67 13.27 -11.97
N TRP A 33 10.55 13.41 -11.27
CA TRP A 33 10.48 13.60 -9.82
C TRP A 33 10.16 12.30 -9.08
N GLY A 34 10.03 11.18 -9.81
CA GLY A 34 9.67 9.90 -9.24
C GLY A 34 8.17 9.77 -8.94
N VAL A 35 7.30 10.56 -9.58
CA VAL A 35 5.86 10.40 -9.47
C VAL A 35 5.38 9.28 -10.41
N PRO A 36 4.69 8.25 -9.90
CA PRO A 36 4.16 7.16 -10.74
C PRO A 36 2.83 7.55 -11.40
N HIS A 37 2.79 7.49 -12.72
CA HIS A 37 1.56 7.50 -13.52
C HIS A 37 1.22 6.06 -13.90
N ILE A 38 0.17 5.52 -13.28
CA ILE A 38 -0.21 4.10 -13.39
C ILE A 38 -1.38 3.96 -14.34
N GLU A 39 -1.20 3.13 -15.37
CA GLU A 39 -2.23 2.74 -16.34
C GLU A 39 -2.47 1.23 -16.24
N GLY A 40 -3.74 0.83 -16.36
CA GLY A 40 -4.18 -0.55 -16.30
C GLY A 40 -5.44 -0.75 -17.15
N ARG A 41 -5.68 -1.98 -17.61
CA ARG A 41 -6.87 -2.31 -18.42
C ARG A 41 -8.12 -2.48 -17.56
N THR A 42 -7.91 -2.90 -16.31
CA THR A 42 -8.92 -3.05 -15.28
C THR A 42 -8.56 -2.22 -14.05
N GLU A 43 -9.52 -2.05 -13.15
CA GLU A 43 -9.24 -1.40 -11.86
C GLU A 43 -8.19 -2.19 -11.06
N SER A 44 -8.31 -3.52 -11.03
CA SER A 44 -7.36 -4.41 -10.35
C SER A 44 -5.93 -4.29 -10.87
N ASP A 45 -5.75 -4.07 -12.17
CA ASP A 45 -4.44 -3.78 -12.77
C ASP A 45 -3.84 -2.49 -12.21
N VAL A 46 -4.65 -1.43 -12.09
CA VAL A 46 -4.21 -0.16 -11.50
C VAL A 46 -3.83 -0.34 -10.03
N TYR A 47 -4.61 -1.12 -9.26
CA TYR A 47 -4.27 -1.44 -7.87
C TYR A 47 -2.96 -2.22 -7.76
N TYR A 48 -2.71 -3.19 -8.65
CA TYR A 48 -1.43 -3.89 -8.73
C TYR A 48 -0.27 -2.92 -8.97
N GLY A 49 -0.39 -2.07 -9.99
CA GLY A 49 0.63 -1.05 -10.30
C GLY A 49 0.84 -0.08 -9.13
N PHE A 50 -0.23 0.25 -8.40
CA PHE A 50 -0.16 1.12 -7.24
C PHE A 50 0.58 0.48 -6.06
N GLY A 51 0.31 -0.78 -5.75
CA GLY A 51 1.04 -1.53 -4.72
C GLY A 51 2.53 -1.64 -5.04
N TRP A 52 2.85 -1.94 -6.31
CA TRP A 52 4.23 -1.96 -6.79
C TRP A 52 4.92 -0.60 -6.61
N ALA A 53 4.27 0.48 -7.06
CA ALA A 53 4.83 1.82 -7.00
C ALA A 53 5.08 2.31 -5.57
N GLN A 54 4.19 1.96 -4.64
CA GLN A 54 4.37 2.28 -3.22
C GLN A 54 5.58 1.54 -2.63
N MET A 55 5.74 0.24 -2.91
CA MET A 55 6.91 -0.49 -2.41
C MET A 55 8.22 0.01 -3.02
N ARG A 56 8.20 0.45 -4.28
CA ARG A 56 9.36 1.12 -4.90
C ARG A 56 9.77 2.39 -4.17
N SER A 57 8.80 3.20 -3.78
CA SER A 57 9.07 4.54 -3.25
C SER A 57 9.32 4.51 -1.74
N HIS A 58 8.59 3.65 -1.00
CA HIS A 58 8.50 3.70 0.46
C HIS A 58 8.50 2.31 1.14
N GLY A 59 8.96 1.26 0.46
CA GLY A 59 8.80 -0.13 0.92
C GLY A 59 9.24 -0.39 2.37
N ASN A 60 10.41 0.11 2.78
CA ASN A 60 10.90 -0.07 4.15
C ASN A 60 10.03 0.64 5.21
N VAL A 61 9.49 1.83 4.90
CA VAL A 61 8.58 2.56 5.80
C VAL A 61 7.26 1.80 5.93
N ILE A 62 6.71 1.33 4.81
CA ILE A 62 5.47 0.54 4.78
C ILE A 62 5.60 -0.74 5.60
N LEU A 63 6.70 -1.50 5.46
CA LEU A 63 6.92 -2.72 6.23
C LEU A 63 7.02 -2.44 7.72
N LYS A 64 7.66 -1.32 8.11
CA LYS A 64 7.69 -0.86 9.51
C LYS A 64 6.30 -0.54 10.04
N MET A 65 5.46 0.12 9.24
CA MET A 65 4.07 0.41 9.60
C MET A 65 3.24 -0.88 9.73
N TYR A 66 3.35 -1.81 8.78
CA TYR A 66 2.61 -3.08 8.81
C TYR A 66 3.03 -3.98 9.97
N ALA A 67 4.32 -4.05 10.32
CA ALA A 67 4.76 -4.77 11.52
C ALA A 67 4.11 -4.24 12.81
N ARG A 68 4.00 -2.91 12.94
CA ARG A 68 3.36 -2.25 14.08
C ARG A 68 1.85 -2.47 14.09
N SER A 69 1.18 -2.39 12.94
CA SER A 69 -0.27 -2.60 12.85
C SER A 69 -0.68 -4.06 13.08
N ARG A 70 0.19 -5.02 12.71
CA ARG A 70 0.09 -6.43 13.11
C ARG A 70 0.24 -6.63 14.62
N GLY A 71 0.82 -5.65 15.33
CA GLY A 71 1.21 -5.78 16.73
C GLY A 71 2.27 -6.86 16.93
N ARG A 72 3.30 -6.86 16.07
CA ARG A 72 4.43 -7.81 16.08
C ARG A 72 5.79 -7.13 15.90
N SER A 73 5.86 -5.80 15.93
CA SER A 73 7.13 -5.09 15.77
C SER A 73 8.17 -5.42 16.84
N ALA A 74 7.74 -5.73 18.07
CA ALA A 74 8.61 -6.17 19.16
C ALA A 74 9.09 -7.61 18.97
N GLU A 75 8.26 -8.47 18.36
CA GLU A 75 8.67 -9.82 17.96
C GLU A 75 9.77 -9.77 16.89
N TYR A 76 9.65 -8.84 15.95
CA TYR A 76 10.59 -8.72 14.83
C TYR A 76 11.90 -8.02 15.21
N TRP A 77 11.84 -6.96 16.01
CA TRP A 77 13.00 -6.08 16.25
C TRP A 77 13.32 -5.86 17.73
N GLY A 78 12.55 -6.43 18.65
CA GLY A 78 12.71 -6.20 20.08
C GLY A 78 12.47 -4.73 20.49
N GLY A 79 12.92 -4.39 21.70
CA GLY A 79 12.91 -3.01 22.20
C GLY A 79 11.59 -2.58 22.87
N ALA A 80 11.73 -1.85 23.97
CA ALA A 80 10.59 -1.40 24.77
C ALA A 80 9.62 -0.49 23.98
N GLY A 81 10.14 0.33 23.05
CA GLY A 81 9.30 1.20 22.21
C GLY A 81 8.36 0.42 21.28
N ASN A 82 8.86 -0.64 20.64
CA ASN A 82 8.05 -1.51 19.80
C ASN A 82 7.02 -2.29 20.64
N LEU A 83 7.41 -2.76 21.83
CA LEU A 83 6.49 -3.45 22.74
C LEU A 83 5.31 -2.55 23.12
N GLN A 84 5.56 -1.28 23.45
CA GLN A 84 4.46 -0.35 23.77
C GLN A 84 3.51 -0.14 22.59
N LYS A 85 4.04 0.01 21.37
CA LYS A 85 3.23 0.14 20.15
C LYS A 85 2.40 -1.11 19.88
N ASP A 86 3.03 -2.30 19.99
CA ASP A 86 2.33 -3.57 19.80
C ASP A 86 1.21 -3.77 20.83
N LEU A 87 1.45 -3.41 22.09
CA LEU A 87 0.42 -3.47 23.14
C LEU A 87 -0.80 -2.62 22.79
N VAL A 88 -0.64 -1.45 22.17
CA VAL A 88 -1.77 -0.64 21.70
C VAL A 88 -2.53 -1.37 20.59
N SER A 89 -1.84 -1.82 19.53
CA SER A 89 -2.46 -2.57 18.42
C SER A 89 -3.23 -3.80 18.91
N ARG A 90 -2.67 -4.52 19.90
CA ARG A 90 -3.28 -5.72 20.47
C ARG A 90 -4.44 -5.43 21.42
N LYS A 91 -4.34 -4.41 22.29
CA LYS A 91 -5.44 -4.00 23.19
C LYS A 91 -6.66 -3.50 22.43
N LEU A 92 -6.43 -2.85 21.29
CA LEU A 92 -7.48 -2.40 20.38
C LEU A 92 -7.94 -3.49 19.41
N ASP A 93 -7.39 -4.71 19.51
CA ASP A 93 -7.69 -5.87 18.66
C ASP A 93 -7.67 -5.56 17.15
N VAL A 94 -6.70 -4.74 16.74
CA VAL A 94 -6.58 -4.25 15.36
C VAL A 94 -6.46 -5.40 14.34
N PRO A 95 -5.63 -6.44 14.55
CA PRO A 95 -5.50 -7.52 13.58
C PRO A 95 -6.79 -8.32 13.36
N ALA A 96 -7.56 -8.59 14.42
CA ALA A 96 -8.82 -9.32 14.28
C ALA A 96 -9.88 -8.48 13.58
N ARG A 97 -9.99 -7.20 13.93
CA ARG A 97 -10.90 -6.27 13.24
C ARG A 97 -10.51 -6.06 11.78
N ALA A 98 -9.21 -6.06 11.44
CA ALA A 98 -8.75 -5.96 10.06
C ALA A 98 -9.21 -7.15 9.21
N ARG A 99 -9.21 -8.37 9.77
CA ARG A 99 -9.80 -9.55 9.11
C ARG A 99 -11.30 -9.38 8.90
N GLN A 100 -12.04 -8.93 9.92
CA GLN A 100 -13.47 -8.67 9.80
C GLN A 100 -13.78 -7.62 8.73
N TRP A 101 -13.00 -6.54 8.68
CA TRP A 101 -13.13 -5.48 7.68
C TRP A 101 -12.85 -5.97 6.28
N PHE A 102 -11.83 -6.81 6.09
CA PHE A 102 -11.57 -7.45 4.80
C PHE A 102 -12.76 -8.31 4.39
N GLU A 103 -13.28 -9.16 5.29
CA GLU A 103 -14.40 -10.03 4.97
C GLU A 103 -15.70 -9.30 4.64
N ALA A 104 -15.91 -8.13 5.25
CA ALA A 104 -17.06 -7.27 4.98
C ALA A 104 -16.97 -6.48 3.66
N GLN A 105 -15.82 -6.51 2.96
CA GLN A 105 -15.70 -5.84 1.65
C GLN A 105 -16.52 -6.56 0.57
N SER A 106 -16.91 -5.80 -0.46
CA SER A 106 -17.49 -6.38 -1.66
C SER A 106 -16.48 -7.29 -2.38
N PRO A 107 -16.94 -8.26 -3.20
CA PRO A 107 -16.05 -9.11 -3.99
C PRO A 107 -15.05 -8.32 -4.85
N GLU A 108 -15.50 -7.22 -5.47
CA GLU A 108 -14.68 -6.35 -6.31
C GLU A 108 -13.58 -5.68 -5.49
N MET A 109 -13.92 -5.15 -4.30
CA MET A 109 -12.92 -4.52 -3.43
C MET A 109 -11.93 -5.55 -2.87
N LYS A 110 -12.38 -6.76 -2.50
CA LYS A 110 -11.47 -7.86 -2.12
C LYS A 110 -10.48 -8.16 -3.26
N GLN A 111 -10.95 -8.18 -4.51
CA GLN A 111 -10.10 -8.38 -5.68
C GLN A 111 -9.08 -7.25 -5.86
N ASN A 112 -9.49 -5.98 -5.69
CA ASN A 112 -8.61 -4.83 -5.80
C ASN A 112 -7.56 -4.81 -4.68
N ILE A 113 -7.93 -5.09 -3.42
CA ILE A 113 -6.99 -5.23 -2.30
C ILE A 113 -5.99 -6.35 -2.55
N ASN A 114 -6.46 -7.52 -2.99
CA ASN A 114 -5.58 -8.65 -3.31
C ASN A 114 -4.60 -8.30 -4.43
N SER A 115 -5.05 -7.57 -5.45
CA SER A 115 -4.21 -7.13 -6.58
C SER A 115 -3.15 -6.12 -6.13
N PHE A 116 -3.52 -5.18 -5.25
CA PHE A 116 -2.59 -4.26 -4.61
C PHE A 116 -1.50 -4.99 -3.83
N ILE A 117 -1.89 -5.97 -3.00
CA ILE A 117 -0.95 -6.80 -2.24
C ILE A 117 -0.05 -7.65 -3.14
N ALA A 118 -0.59 -8.18 -4.25
CA ALA A 118 0.22 -8.88 -5.24
C ALA A 118 1.30 -7.96 -5.82
N GLY A 119 0.95 -6.73 -6.21
CA GLY A 119 1.91 -5.75 -6.70
C GLY A 119 3.00 -5.38 -5.68
N MET A 120 2.61 -5.24 -4.40
CA MET A 120 3.57 -5.00 -3.31
C MET A 120 4.57 -6.15 -3.15
N ASN A 121 4.07 -7.39 -3.07
CA ASN A 121 4.90 -8.57 -2.87
C ASN A 121 5.79 -8.86 -4.08
N ASP A 122 5.28 -8.70 -5.30
CA ASP A 122 6.04 -8.89 -6.54
C ASP A 122 7.20 -7.90 -6.64
N TYR A 123 7.00 -6.63 -6.25
CA TYR A 123 8.10 -5.66 -6.17
C TYR A 123 9.20 -6.16 -5.23
N CYS A 124 8.84 -6.61 -4.03
CA CYS A 124 9.80 -7.08 -3.03
C CYS A 124 10.55 -8.33 -3.49
N GLN A 125 9.87 -9.24 -4.19
CA GLN A 125 10.47 -10.45 -4.74
C GLN A 125 11.47 -10.13 -5.86
N ARG A 126 11.13 -9.16 -6.73
CA ARG A 126 11.95 -8.80 -7.90
C ARG A 126 13.06 -7.80 -7.59
N ASN A 127 12.95 -7.09 -6.46
CA ASN A 127 13.93 -6.08 -6.01
C ASN A 127 14.31 -6.32 -4.53
N PRO A 128 14.82 -7.51 -4.17
CA PRO A 128 15.06 -7.87 -2.76
C PRO A 128 16.21 -7.07 -2.14
N ASP A 129 17.08 -6.47 -2.95
CA ASP A 129 18.16 -5.57 -2.56
C ASP A 129 17.65 -4.18 -2.15
N GLN A 130 16.44 -3.80 -2.57
CA GLN A 130 15.79 -2.53 -2.21
C GLN A 130 15.06 -2.58 -0.86
N ILE A 131 14.99 -3.77 -0.24
CA ILE A 131 14.36 -3.97 1.07
C ILE A 131 15.44 -4.25 2.11
N ASP A 132 15.44 -3.48 3.20
CA ASP A 132 16.42 -3.61 4.27
C ASP A 132 16.33 -5.02 4.87
N PRO A 133 17.47 -5.69 5.16
CA PRO A 133 17.47 -7.05 5.70
C PRO A 133 16.59 -7.23 6.94
N GLU A 134 16.57 -6.23 7.84
CA GLU A 134 15.75 -6.24 9.05
C GLU A 134 14.24 -6.22 8.78
N ASN A 135 13.80 -5.65 7.66
CA ASN A 135 12.39 -5.50 7.33
C ASN A 135 11.84 -6.71 6.56
N LYS A 136 12.71 -7.56 6.00
CA LYS A 136 12.31 -8.76 5.24
C LYS A 136 11.51 -9.75 6.06
N VAL A 137 11.69 -9.78 7.38
CA VAL A 137 10.91 -10.62 8.32
C VAL A 137 9.40 -10.30 8.29
N VAL A 138 9.02 -9.12 7.79
CA VAL A 138 7.62 -8.71 7.66
C VAL A 138 6.96 -9.31 6.40
N LEU A 139 7.74 -9.72 5.41
CA LEU A 139 7.21 -10.27 4.16
C LEU A 139 6.72 -11.74 4.34
N PRO A 140 5.73 -12.18 3.54
CA PRO A 140 4.94 -11.37 2.60
C PRO A 140 3.96 -10.44 3.33
N VAL A 141 3.57 -9.35 2.65
CA VAL A 141 2.41 -8.56 3.06
C VAL A 141 1.12 -9.25 2.64
N THR A 142 0.03 -8.98 3.34
CA THR A 142 -1.25 -9.68 3.24
C THR A 142 -2.40 -8.68 3.11
N SER A 143 -3.55 -9.14 2.64
CA SER A 143 -4.74 -8.31 2.37
C SER A 143 -5.31 -7.59 3.58
N ILE A 144 -4.95 -8.01 4.80
CA ILE A 144 -5.40 -7.37 6.03
C ILE A 144 -4.44 -6.28 6.52
N ASP A 145 -3.19 -6.25 6.06
CA ASP A 145 -2.19 -5.28 6.53
C ASP A 145 -2.56 -3.82 6.25
N PRO A 146 -3.02 -3.43 5.04
CA PRO A 146 -3.47 -2.06 4.79
C PRO A 146 -4.68 -1.70 5.66
N LEU A 147 -5.58 -2.65 5.94
CA LEU A 147 -6.77 -2.40 6.79
C LEU A 147 -6.40 -2.29 8.28
N ALA A 148 -5.40 -3.05 8.73
CA ALA A 148 -4.83 -2.92 10.07
C ALA A 148 -4.14 -1.55 10.22
N GLN A 149 -3.35 -1.15 9.21
CA GLN A 149 -2.70 0.16 9.21
C GLN A 149 -3.72 1.30 9.16
N LEU A 150 -4.77 1.19 8.34
CA LEU A 150 -5.86 2.16 8.27
C LEU A 150 -6.49 2.37 9.65
N GLN A 151 -6.74 1.29 10.39
CA GLN A 151 -7.25 1.39 11.75
C GLN A 151 -6.29 2.12 12.68
N ILE A 152 -5.00 1.81 12.66
CA ILE A 152 -4.01 2.53 13.48
C ILE A 152 -4.02 4.01 13.14
N SER A 153 -3.98 4.36 11.84
CA SER A 153 -4.05 5.75 11.40
C SER A 153 -5.32 6.44 11.90
N TYR A 154 -6.51 5.83 11.80
CA TYR A 154 -7.75 6.42 12.31
C TYR A 154 -7.80 6.50 13.85
N HIS A 155 -7.39 5.46 14.57
CA HIS A 155 -7.41 5.46 16.04
C HIS A 155 -6.39 6.45 16.60
N LEU A 156 -5.24 6.63 15.97
CA LEU A 156 -4.23 7.59 16.41
C LEU A 156 -4.52 9.01 15.93
N MET A 157 -4.99 9.22 14.70
CA MET A 157 -5.23 10.54 14.12
C MET A 157 -6.60 11.13 14.43
N VAL A 158 -7.62 10.30 14.68
CA VAL A 158 -8.98 10.78 14.99
C VAL A 158 -9.35 10.46 16.43
N GLY A 159 -9.18 9.20 16.85
CA GLY A 159 -9.56 8.75 18.19
C GLY A 159 -8.69 9.33 19.31
N ALA A 160 -7.36 9.20 19.20
CA ALA A 160 -6.44 9.67 20.22
C ALA A 160 -6.33 11.19 20.25
N PHE A 161 -6.48 11.87 19.10
CA PHE A 161 -6.61 13.34 19.06
C PHE A 161 -7.79 13.84 19.89
N ALA A 162 -8.93 13.15 19.83
CA ALA A 162 -10.12 13.52 20.60
C ALA A 162 -9.97 13.24 22.11
N LEU A 163 -9.01 12.40 22.53
CA LEU A 163 -8.92 11.86 23.88
C LEU A 163 -7.63 12.23 24.64
N GLN A 164 -6.63 12.84 24.01
CA GLN A 164 -5.35 13.14 24.67
C GLN A 164 -5.25 14.58 25.20
N PRO A 165 -4.81 14.78 26.47
CA PRO A 165 -4.34 16.07 26.96
C PRO A 165 -3.13 16.62 26.16
N GLN A 166 -2.34 15.73 25.52
CA GLN A 166 -1.24 16.11 24.62
C GLN A 166 -1.71 16.78 23.31
N ALA A 167 -3.00 16.79 22.96
CA ALA A 167 -3.50 17.62 21.85
C ALA A 167 -3.11 19.11 22.02
N ALA A 168 -2.94 19.56 23.28
CA ALA A 168 -2.43 20.89 23.61
C ALA A 168 -0.93 21.11 23.25
N GLN A 169 -0.14 20.05 23.05
CA GLN A 169 1.25 20.13 22.58
C GLN A 169 1.34 20.23 21.05
N TRP A 170 0.29 19.84 20.33
CA TRP A 170 0.18 19.93 18.88
C TRP A 170 -0.48 21.24 18.43
N ARG A 171 -0.30 22.34 19.18
CA ARG A 171 -0.83 23.68 18.80
C ARG A 171 -0.32 24.20 17.45
N SER A 172 0.78 23.63 16.95
CA SER A 172 1.31 23.89 15.60
C SER A 172 0.75 22.95 14.53
N ALA A 173 -0.02 21.93 14.89
CA ALA A 173 -0.69 21.07 13.93
C ALA A 173 -1.88 21.81 13.34
N GLY A 174 -1.93 21.85 12.01
CA GLY A 174 -2.95 22.55 11.26
C GLY A 174 -3.03 22.03 9.84
N SER A 175 -3.93 22.62 9.07
CA SER A 175 -4.04 22.41 7.63
C SER A 175 -4.79 23.59 7.04
N ASN A 176 -4.53 23.90 5.78
CA ASN A 176 -5.34 24.85 5.03
C ASN A 176 -6.11 24.12 3.92
N ALA A 177 -7.35 24.54 3.69
CA ALA A 177 -8.15 24.08 2.57
C ALA A 177 -9.05 25.22 2.10
N TRP A 178 -9.04 25.50 0.79
CA TRP A 178 -9.94 26.47 0.17
C TRP A 178 -10.74 25.81 -0.95
N ALA A 179 -12.03 26.14 -1.04
CA ALA A 179 -12.89 25.82 -2.17
C ALA A 179 -13.48 27.13 -2.69
N ILE A 180 -13.12 27.50 -3.92
CA ILE A 180 -13.54 28.75 -4.57
C ILE A 180 -14.51 28.40 -5.69
N SER A 181 -15.70 28.98 -5.65
CA SER A 181 -16.70 28.75 -6.68
C SER A 181 -16.33 29.45 -8.00
N PRO A 182 -16.82 28.97 -9.15
CA PRO A 182 -16.63 29.60 -10.45
C PRO A 182 -16.85 31.12 -10.46
N LYS A 183 -17.94 31.58 -9.82
CA LYS A 183 -18.35 32.99 -9.73
C LYS A 183 -17.34 33.89 -8.99
N LYS A 184 -16.43 33.30 -8.22
CA LYS A 184 -15.36 34.00 -7.49
C LYS A 184 -13.98 33.83 -8.14
N SER A 185 -13.90 33.23 -9.34
CA SER A 185 -12.66 33.05 -10.10
C SER A 185 -12.71 33.81 -11.42
N VAL A 186 -11.57 34.36 -11.87
CA VAL A 186 -11.46 35.01 -13.19
C VAL A 186 -11.63 33.99 -14.32
N SER A 187 -11.16 32.76 -14.13
CA SER A 187 -11.23 31.70 -15.14
C SER A 187 -12.65 31.15 -15.38
N GLY A 188 -13.61 31.43 -14.49
CA GLY A 188 -14.92 30.80 -14.50
C GLY A 188 -14.93 29.33 -14.06
N ASN A 189 -13.83 28.78 -13.53
CA ASN A 189 -13.73 27.41 -13.03
C ASN A 189 -13.70 27.37 -11.49
N ALA A 190 -14.13 26.26 -10.91
CA ALA A 190 -13.91 26.02 -9.48
C ALA A 190 -12.41 25.84 -9.20
N MET A 191 -11.95 26.24 -8.01
CA MET A 191 -10.56 26.06 -7.57
C MET A 191 -10.54 25.38 -6.20
N LEU A 192 -9.60 24.44 -6.01
CA LEU A 192 -9.39 23.71 -4.77
C LEU A 192 -7.93 23.87 -4.32
N LEU A 193 -7.72 24.20 -3.05
CA LEU A 193 -6.43 24.12 -2.38
C LEU A 193 -6.48 22.99 -1.35
N MET A 194 -5.52 22.07 -1.44
CA MET A 194 -5.23 21.06 -0.41
C MET A 194 -3.82 21.33 0.11
N GLN A 195 -3.70 21.75 1.37
CA GLN A 195 -2.41 22.10 1.97
C GLN A 195 -2.32 21.55 3.40
N PRO A 196 -2.11 20.23 3.55
CA PRO A 196 -1.92 19.60 4.86
C PRO A 196 -0.57 19.99 5.46
N HIS A 197 -0.47 20.03 6.80
CA HIS A 197 0.78 20.29 7.53
C HIS A 197 1.18 19.12 8.45
N PRO A 198 1.45 17.92 7.90
CA PRO A 198 1.91 16.80 8.72
C PRO A 198 3.37 16.99 9.15
N PRO A 199 3.83 16.27 10.19
CA PRO A 199 5.25 16.14 10.50
C PRO A 199 6.09 15.68 9.30
N TRP A 200 7.35 16.08 9.24
CA TRP A 200 8.30 15.67 8.19
C TRP A 200 9.20 14.53 8.67
N ALA A 201 8.60 13.44 9.15
CA ALA A 201 9.34 12.28 9.66
C ALA A 201 8.49 11.00 9.63
N ASP A 202 9.19 9.86 9.62
CA ASP A 202 8.62 8.51 9.83
C ASP A 202 7.39 8.20 8.95
N GLU A 203 6.34 7.65 9.56
CA GLU A 203 5.07 7.29 8.95
C GLU A 203 4.29 8.46 8.33
N TYR A 204 4.72 9.73 8.51
CA TYR A 204 4.09 10.89 7.87
C TYR A 204 4.73 11.26 6.52
N LEU A 205 5.83 10.59 6.16
CA LEU A 205 6.45 10.69 4.82
C LEU A 205 5.86 9.70 3.82
N PHE A 206 4.80 8.99 4.21
CA PHE A 206 4.07 8.00 3.43
C PHE A 206 2.56 8.19 3.59
#